data_AF-A0A0W1R8W7-F1
#
_entry.id   AF-A0A0W1R8W7-F1
#
_cell.length_a   1.000
_cell.length_b   1.000
_cell.length_c   1.000
_cell.angle_alpha   90.00
_cell.angle_beta   90.00
_cell.angle_gamma   90.00
#
_symmetry.space_group_name_H-M   'P 1'
#
loop_
_entity.id
_entity.type
_entity.pdbx_description
1 polymer ?
#
loop_
_entity_poly.entity_id
_entity_poly.type
_entity_poly.pdbx_seq_one_letter_code
_entity_poly.pdbx_strand_id
1 'polypeptide(L)'
;MSYPVPRRALLQTGTTALVALAGCLSGNGDETYTAVPRETDPVRTEGEPLRITRSVSSLGARLHENGSVDAGNDATPVAFDEWATDESSDIAAEEVRRKLLEQTGSSETGLDVWADDAANSVLVTTTTTVEREHADVAFPSSLYRKAVEHCPRTVTVILTADGERATTEFAVSARAILQTV
;
A
#
# COMPACT_ATOMS: atom_id res chain seq x y z
N MET A 1 -14.50 -26.02 7.06
CA MET A 1 -13.78 -26.36 5.82
C MET A 1 -13.38 -25.06 5.17
N SER A 2 -12.14 -24.62 5.42
CA SER A 2 -11.62 -23.33 4.98
C SER A 2 -10.59 -23.60 3.88
N TYR A 3 -10.76 -22.97 2.74
CA TYR A 3 -9.81 -23.02 1.62
C TYR A 3 -8.59 -22.16 1.97
N PRO A 4 -7.35 -22.63 1.75
CA PRO A 4 -6.20 -21.75 1.66
C PRO A 4 -6.14 -21.13 0.26
N VAL A 5 -6.09 -19.80 0.19
CA VAL A 5 -5.80 -19.04 -1.03
C VAL A 5 -4.28 -19.11 -1.26
N PRO A 6 -3.80 -19.55 -2.44
CA PRO A 6 -2.37 -19.55 -2.74
C PRO A 6 -1.88 -18.12 -3.00
N ARG A 7 -0.89 -17.67 -2.23
CA ARG A 7 -0.08 -16.48 -2.53
C ARG A 7 1.00 -16.84 -3.56
N ARG A 8 1.13 -15.97 -4.57
CA ARG A 8 2.20 -15.79 -5.59
C ARG A 8 1.81 -16.11 -7.04
N ALA A 9 1.59 -15.03 -7.79
CA ALA A 9 1.91 -14.89 -9.21
C ALA A 9 2.27 -13.41 -9.41
N LEU A 10 3.57 -13.08 -9.47
CA LEU A 10 4.37 -12.83 -10.68
C LEU A 10 4.42 -11.34 -11.05
N LEU A 11 5.60 -10.76 -10.74
CA LEU A 11 6.16 -9.55 -11.33
C LEU A 11 6.26 -9.65 -12.87
N GLN A 12 6.46 -8.48 -13.50
CA GLN A 12 6.74 -8.19 -14.92
C GLN A 12 5.46 -7.86 -15.73
N THR A 13 5.36 -6.75 -16.46
CA THR A 13 6.38 -5.90 -17.09
C THR A 13 5.76 -4.54 -17.39
N GLY A 14 6.51 -3.46 -17.15
CA GLY A 14 6.17 -2.14 -17.69
C GLY A 14 6.25 -2.13 -19.21
N THR A 15 5.21 -1.62 -19.85
CA THR A 15 5.27 -0.84 -21.11
C THR A 15 3.92 -0.17 -21.31
N THR A 16 3.72 1.00 -20.72
CA THR A 16 2.65 1.92 -21.13
C THR A 16 3.06 2.49 -22.49
N ALA A 17 2.59 1.84 -23.55
CA ALA A 17 2.70 2.37 -24.90
C ALA A 17 1.82 3.64 -24.98
N LEU A 18 2.47 4.81 -24.99
CA LEU A 18 1.88 6.06 -25.44
C LEU A 18 1.55 5.92 -26.93
N VAL A 19 0.27 5.67 -27.24
CA VAL A 19 -0.23 5.79 -28.62
C VAL A 19 -0.43 7.27 -28.90
N ALA A 20 0.54 7.86 -29.61
CA ALA A 20 0.42 9.18 -30.20
C ALA A 20 -0.48 9.13 -31.46
N LEU A 21 -1.35 10.13 -31.57
CA LEU A 21 -2.41 10.36 -32.56
C LEU A 21 -1.97 10.26 -34.04
N ALA A 22 -2.88 9.77 -34.89
CA ALA A 22 -3.07 10.27 -36.25
C ALA A 22 -4.53 10.05 -36.67
N GLY A 23 -5.25 11.14 -36.93
CA GLY A 23 -6.69 11.16 -37.16
C GLY A 23 -7.14 10.81 -38.57
N CYS A 24 -8.47 10.68 -38.70
CA CYS A 24 -9.34 11.26 -39.75
C CYS A 24 -10.66 10.47 -39.76
N LEU A 25 -11.76 11.13 -39.40
CA LEU A 25 -13.03 11.20 -40.17
C LEU A 25 -14.24 11.48 -39.25
N SER A 26 -14.90 12.58 -39.59
CA SER A 26 -16.30 12.98 -39.37
C SER A 26 -17.24 12.06 -38.59
N GLY A 27 -17.99 12.67 -37.66
CA GLY A 27 -19.41 12.34 -37.49
C GLY A 27 -19.94 12.40 -36.06
N ASN A 28 -20.70 13.47 -35.79
CA ASN A 28 -21.66 13.66 -34.69
C ASN A 28 -21.09 13.79 -33.27
N GLY A 29 -21.41 14.93 -32.64
CA GLY A 29 -20.98 15.30 -31.31
C GLY A 29 -21.45 14.32 -30.25
N ASP A 30 -20.50 13.50 -29.81
CA ASP A 30 -20.47 12.89 -28.50
C ASP A 30 -19.08 13.23 -27.97
N GLU A 31 -18.95 14.38 -27.30
CA GLU A 31 -17.70 14.73 -26.64
C GLU A 31 -17.51 13.70 -25.53
N THR A 32 -16.69 12.68 -25.81
CA THR A 32 -16.20 11.75 -24.79
C THR A 32 -15.32 12.54 -23.85
N TYR A 33 -15.94 13.15 -22.84
CA TYR A 33 -15.23 13.85 -21.78
C TYR A 33 -14.45 12.81 -20.99
N THR A 34 -13.13 12.76 -21.20
CA THR A 34 -12.26 11.94 -20.36
C THR A 34 -12.01 12.74 -19.09
N ALA A 35 -12.78 12.47 -18.04
CA ALA A 35 -12.59 13.10 -16.75
C ALA A 35 -11.19 12.76 -16.22
N VAL A 36 -10.34 13.78 -16.07
CA VAL A 36 -8.99 13.62 -15.53
C VAL A 36 -9.07 13.56 -14.00
N PRO A 37 -8.51 12.53 -13.34
CA PRO A 37 -8.47 12.46 -11.88
C PRO A 37 -7.80 13.69 -11.28
N ARG A 38 -8.30 14.18 -10.15
CA ARG A 38 -7.61 15.21 -9.36
C ARG A 38 -6.91 14.56 -8.19
N GLU A 39 -5.62 14.86 -7.99
CA GLU A 39 -4.80 14.26 -6.94
C GLU A 39 -4.12 15.34 -6.09
N THR A 40 -3.84 15.02 -4.83
CA THR A 40 -2.96 15.84 -3.98
C THR A 40 -1.55 15.28 -3.97
N ASP A 41 -0.56 16.14 -3.76
CA ASP A 41 0.77 15.67 -3.38
C ASP A 41 0.71 14.83 -2.10
N PRO A 42 1.58 13.82 -1.94
CA PRO A 42 1.70 13.08 -0.68
C PRO A 42 2.12 14.02 0.46
N VAL A 43 1.38 13.97 1.56
CA VAL A 43 1.66 14.75 2.77
C VAL A 43 2.04 13.81 3.91
N ARG A 44 3.01 14.19 4.73
CA ARG A 44 3.37 13.41 5.92
C ARG A 44 2.21 13.34 6.89
N THR A 45 1.98 12.15 7.42
CA THR A 45 0.96 11.93 8.46
C THR A 45 1.49 12.40 9.82
N GLU A 46 0.58 12.71 10.74
CA GLU A 46 0.91 13.37 12.01
C GLU A 46 0.73 12.47 13.24
N GLY A 47 0.14 11.29 13.06
CA GLY A 47 -0.22 10.42 14.17
C GLY A 47 0.97 9.80 14.90
N GLU A 48 0.68 9.22 16.07
CA GLU A 48 1.68 8.60 16.93
C GLU A 48 2.47 7.49 16.21
N PRO A 49 3.82 7.46 16.34
CA PRO A 49 4.65 6.38 15.82
C PRO A 49 4.15 5.00 16.22
N LEU A 50 4.22 4.06 15.30
CA LEU A 50 3.86 2.67 15.53
C LEU A 50 5.12 1.80 15.58
N ARG A 51 5.24 0.98 16.62
CA ARG A 51 6.34 0.02 16.76
C ARG A 51 5.78 -1.40 16.81
N ILE A 52 6.23 -2.24 15.88
CA ILE A 52 5.81 -3.63 15.74
C ILE A 52 7.02 -4.53 15.97
N THR A 53 6.81 -5.63 16.71
CA THR A 53 7.83 -6.65 16.89
C THR A 53 7.22 -8.02 16.63
N ARG A 54 7.84 -8.78 15.73
CA ARG A 54 7.43 -10.13 15.34
C ARG A 54 8.65 -11.05 15.33
N SER A 55 8.39 -12.34 15.52
CA SER A 55 9.40 -13.38 15.32
C SER A 55 9.15 -14.12 14.00
N VAL A 56 10.21 -14.60 13.36
CA VAL A 56 10.15 -15.41 12.13
C VAL A 56 9.17 -16.58 12.30
N SER A 57 9.23 -17.27 13.43
CA SER A 57 8.32 -18.39 13.73
C SER A 57 6.85 -17.96 13.83
N SER A 58 6.57 -16.75 14.35
CA SER A 58 5.19 -16.24 14.42
C SER A 58 4.59 -15.92 13.06
N LEU A 59 5.45 -15.73 12.04
CA LEU A 59 5.09 -15.46 10.66
C LEU A 59 5.04 -16.75 9.82
N GLY A 60 5.23 -17.93 10.45
CA GLY A 60 5.24 -19.22 9.76
C GLY A 60 6.50 -19.47 8.92
N ALA A 61 7.52 -18.64 9.09
CA ALA A 61 8.82 -18.79 8.44
C ALA A 61 9.81 -19.53 9.35
N ARG A 62 10.88 -20.07 8.76
CA ARG A 62 11.94 -20.80 9.45
C ARG A 62 13.31 -20.26 9.06
N LEU A 63 14.12 -19.91 10.07
CA LEU A 63 15.53 -19.61 9.88
C LEU A 63 16.34 -20.92 9.83
N HIS A 64 17.27 -20.99 8.90
CA HIS A 64 18.21 -22.09 8.74
C HIS A 64 19.59 -21.70 9.27
N GLU A 65 20.41 -22.69 9.64
CA GLU A 65 21.77 -22.47 10.18
C GLU A 65 22.71 -21.71 9.23
N ASN A 66 22.41 -21.73 7.93
CA ASN A 66 23.14 -20.99 6.90
C ASN A 66 22.70 -19.52 6.77
N GLY A 67 21.81 -19.04 7.65
CA GLY A 67 21.28 -17.67 7.63
C GLY A 67 20.16 -17.41 6.61
N SER A 68 19.67 -18.45 5.93
CA SER A 68 18.52 -18.30 5.01
C SER A 68 17.19 -18.50 5.72
N VAL A 69 16.14 -17.86 5.22
CA VAL A 69 14.76 -18.00 5.68
C VAL A 69 13.91 -18.69 4.61
N ASP A 70 13.10 -19.64 5.05
CA ASP A 70 12.05 -20.28 4.25
C ASP A 70 10.67 -19.89 4.82
N ALA A 71 9.84 -19.24 4.00
CA ALA A 71 8.52 -18.73 4.37
C ALA A 71 7.41 -19.54 3.67
N GLY A 72 7.24 -20.80 4.09
CA GLY A 72 6.12 -21.66 3.67
C GLY A 72 6.54 -22.98 3.02
N ASN A 73 5.55 -23.79 2.63
CA ASN A 73 5.82 -25.01 1.87
C ASN A 73 6.11 -24.59 0.42
N ASP A 74 7.33 -24.79 -0.06
CA ASP A 74 7.81 -24.58 -1.44
C ASP A 74 8.40 -23.19 -1.77
N ALA A 75 8.75 -22.36 -0.79
CA ALA A 75 9.51 -21.14 -1.07
C ALA A 75 11.01 -21.45 -1.22
N THR A 76 11.65 -20.84 -2.22
CA THR A 76 13.11 -20.83 -2.30
C THR A 76 13.66 -20.09 -1.08
N PRO A 77 14.58 -20.69 -0.30
CA PRO A 77 15.20 -19.98 0.82
C PRO A 77 15.96 -18.75 0.32
N VAL A 78 15.77 -17.62 1.00
CA VAL A 78 16.47 -16.34 0.72
C VAL A 78 17.24 -15.88 1.96
N ALA A 79 18.13 -14.91 1.85
CA ALA A 79 18.85 -14.40 3.02
C ALA A 79 17.89 -13.75 4.03
N PHE A 80 18.18 -13.87 5.34
CA PHE A 80 17.34 -13.26 6.38
C PHE A 80 17.11 -11.76 6.16
N ASP A 81 18.15 -11.00 5.81
CA ASP A 81 18.03 -9.54 5.59
C ASP A 81 17.15 -9.20 4.38
N GLU A 82 17.21 -10.01 3.31
CA GLU A 82 16.38 -9.84 2.11
C GLU A 82 14.92 -10.12 2.46
N TRP A 83 14.65 -11.29 3.05
CA TRP A 83 13.30 -11.63 3.51
C TRP A 83 12.76 -10.62 4.51
N ALA A 84 13.58 -10.16 5.46
CA ALA A 84 13.15 -9.23 6.49
C ALA A 84 12.81 -7.85 5.91
N THR A 85 13.44 -7.44 4.82
CA THR A 85 13.13 -6.18 4.12
C THR A 85 11.75 -6.25 3.48
N ASP A 86 11.50 -7.30 2.70
CA ASP A 86 10.22 -7.53 2.03
C ASP A 86 9.09 -7.68 3.05
N GLU A 87 9.27 -8.56 4.04
CA GLU A 87 8.26 -8.86 5.06
C GLU A 87 7.96 -7.64 5.94
N SER A 88 8.98 -6.81 6.23
CA SER A 88 8.76 -5.58 7.00
C SER A 88 7.87 -4.59 6.26
N SER A 89 7.98 -4.52 4.94
CA SER A 89 7.16 -3.64 4.09
C SER A 89 5.70 -4.09 4.08
N ASP A 90 5.47 -5.39 3.91
CA ASP A 90 4.13 -5.99 3.98
C ASP A 90 3.49 -5.77 5.35
N ILE A 91 4.22 -6.05 6.43
CA ILE A 91 3.76 -5.82 7.80
C ILE A 91 3.45 -4.33 8.01
N ALA A 92 4.30 -3.41 7.56
CA ALA A 92 4.08 -1.98 7.74
C ALA A 92 2.80 -1.51 7.03
N ALA A 93 2.58 -1.92 5.78
CA ALA A 93 1.38 -1.57 5.03
C ALA A 93 0.10 -2.15 5.68
N GLU A 94 0.13 -3.44 6.05
CA GLU A 94 -1.02 -4.11 6.68
C GLU A 94 -1.38 -3.44 8.01
N GLU A 95 -0.38 -3.11 8.82
CA GLU A 95 -0.56 -2.53 10.14
C GLU A 95 -1.08 -1.08 10.08
N VAL A 96 -0.60 -0.28 9.12
CA VAL A 96 -1.15 1.06 8.85
C VAL A 96 -2.60 0.96 8.40
N ARG A 97 -2.90 0.05 7.45
CA ARG A 97 -4.26 -0.19 6.96
C ARG A 97 -5.21 -0.56 8.10
N ARG A 98 -4.81 -1.53 8.92
CA ARG A 98 -5.58 -2.00 10.08
C ARG A 98 -5.89 -0.87 11.04
N LYS A 99 -4.86 -0.12 11.47
CA LYS A 99 -5.01 0.98 12.43
C LYS A 99 -5.92 2.09 11.88
N LEU A 100 -5.78 2.41 10.59
CA LEU A 100 -6.63 3.41 9.94
C LEU A 100 -8.10 2.97 9.88
N LEU A 101 -8.38 1.71 9.55
CA LEU A 101 -9.74 1.17 9.53
C LEU A 101 -10.37 1.18 10.94
N GLU A 102 -9.60 0.77 11.96
CA GLU A 102 -10.03 0.80 13.37
C GLU A 102 -10.38 2.22 13.85
N GLN A 103 -9.58 3.22 13.47
CA GLN A 103 -9.78 4.61 13.92
C GLN A 103 -10.86 5.35 13.13
N THR A 104 -11.00 5.06 11.84
CA THR A 104 -11.92 5.80 10.97
C THR A 104 -13.34 5.23 10.97
N GLY A 105 -13.49 3.94 11.35
CA GLY A 105 -14.73 3.19 11.18
C GLY A 105 -15.18 3.07 9.73
N SER A 106 -14.27 3.33 8.78
CA SER A 106 -14.57 3.32 7.35
C SER A 106 -14.48 1.90 6.80
N SER A 107 -15.22 1.63 5.71
CA SER A 107 -15.02 0.40 4.94
C SER A 107 -13.70 0.48 4.17
N GLU A 108 -13.19 -0.67 3.73
CA GLU A 108 -11.98 -0.75 2.90
C GLU A 108 -12.14 -0.07 1.53
N THR A 109 -13.37 0.29 1.16
CA THR A 109 -13.69 0.90 -0.14
C THR A 109 -13.05 2.27 -0.26
N GLY A 110 -12.23 2.45 -1.30
CA GLY A 110 -11.54 3.72 -1.56
C GLY A 110 -10.33 3.96 -0.64
N LEU A 111 -9.82 2.95 0.04
CA LEU A 111 -8.58 3.01 0.80
C LEU A 111 -7.57 2.02 0.22
N ASP A 112 -6.41 2.53 -0.18
CA ASP A 112 -5.26 1.73 -0.59
C ASP A 112 -4.04 2.10 0.25
N VAL A 113 -3.25 1.10 0.64
CA VAL A 113 -2.05 1.29 1.46
C VAL A 113 -0.94 0.44 0.88
N TRP A 114 0.14 1.09 0.49
CA TRP A 114 1.27 0.46 -0.17
C TRP A 114 2.57 0.84 0.53
N ALA A 115 3.50 -0.10 0.63
CA ALA A 115 4.85 0.13 1.15
C ALA A 115 5.87 0.06 0.02
N ASP A 116 6.80 1.02 0.02
CA ASP A 116 8.01 1.04 -0.80
C ASP A 116 9.18 0.63 0.09
N ASP A 117 9.71 -0.56 -0.14
CA ASP A 117 10.87 -1.12 0.54
C ASP A 117 12.14 -0.33 0.20
N ALA A 118 12.33 0.04 -1.07
CA ALA A 118 13.49 0.78 -1.54
C ALA A 118 13.54 2.21 -0.96
N ALA A 119 12.39 2.88 -0.86
CA ALA A 119 12.28 4.21 -0.28
C ALA A 119 12.04 4.20 1.25
N ASN A 120 11.86 3.03 1.86
CA ASN A 120 11.44 2.87 3.25
C ASN A 120 10.25 3.78 3.60
N SER A 121 9.17 3.65 2.83
CA SER A 121 7.99 4.50 2.99
C SER A 121 6.68 3.73 2.87
N VAL A 122 5.62 4.24 3.49
CA VAL A 122 4.24 3.75 3.33
C VAL A 122 3.39 4.91 2.79
N LEU A 123 2.67 4.67 1.71
CA LEU A 123 1.75 5.62 1.11
C LEU A 123 0.31 5.14 1.32
N VAL A 124 -0.46 5.97 2.01
CA VAL A 124 -1.90 5.82 2.17
C VAL A 124 -2.60 6.62 1.07
N THR A 125 -3.43 5.97 0.28
CA THR A 125 -4.21 6.60 -0.78
C THR A 125 -5.69 6.52 -0.44
N THR A 126 -6.35 7.66 -0.36
CA THR A 126 -7.81 7.72 -0.20
C THR A 126 -8.47 8.19 -1.49
N THR A 127 -9.34 7.37 -2.04
CA THR A 127 -10.05 7.64 -3.31
C THR A 127 -11.49 8.04 -3.03
N THR A 128 -11.91 9.16 -3.61
CA THR A 128 -13.30 9.62 -3.62
C THR A 128 -13.83 9.47 -5.03
N THR A 129 -14.90 8.69 -5.19
CA THR A 129 -15.53 8.46 -6.50
C THR A 129 -16.80 9.30 -6.63
N VAL A 130 -16.98 9.97 -7.78
CA VAL A 130 -18.16 10.79 -8.08
C VAL A 130 -18.82 10.35 -9.38
N GLU A 131 -20.13 10.11 -9.35
CA GLU A 131 -20.92 9.65 -10.51
C GLU A 131 -21.40 10.80 -11.42
N ARG A 132 -21.24 12.07 -11.01
CA ARG A 132 -21.65 13.25 -11.78
C ARG A 132 -20.69 14.40 -11.58
N GLU A 133 -20.35 15.09 -12.68
CA GLU A 133 -19.39 16.21 -12.70
C GLU A 133 -19.80 17.46 -11.89
N HIS A 134 -21.02 17.50 -11.36
CA HIS A 134 -21.58 18.65 -10.62
C HIS A 134 -22.06 18.29 -9.22
N ALA A 135 -21.66 17.12 -8.69
CA ALA A 135 -21.88 16.86 -7.27
C ALA A 135 -20.92 17.75 -6.45
N ASP A 136 -21.48 18.56 -5.55
CA ASP A 136 -20.69 19.30 -4.57
C ASP A 136 -20.00 18.30 -3.62
N VAL A 137 -18.76 17.93 -3.95
CA VAL A 137 -17.96 17.00 -3.16
C VAL A 137 -16.82 17.74 -2.50
N ALA A 138 -16.78 17.63 -1.17
CA ALA A 138 -15.66 18.16 -0.39
C ALA A 138 -14.38 17.36 -0.71
N PHE A 139 -13.44 18.02 -1.37
CA PHE A 139 -12.11 17.50 -1.64
C PHE A 139 -11.03 18.40 -0.99
N PRO A 140 -10.07 17.83 -0.25
CA PRO A 140 -9.96 16.43 0.14
C PRO A 140 -11.09 15.96 1.07
N SER A 141 -11.40 14.66 1.01
CA SER A 141 -12.48 14.04 1.77
C SER A 141 -12.21 14.02 3.28
N SER A 142 -13.24 13.74 4.07
CA SER A 142 -13.09 13.53 5.51
C SER A 142 -12.22 12.32 5.83
N LEU A 143 -12.25 11.27 4.99
CA LEU A 143 -11.37 10.10 5.12
C LEU A 143 -9.90 10.49 4.96
N TYR A 144 -9.57 11.31 3.95
CA TYR A 144 -8.20 11.84 3.80
C TYR A 144 -7.73 12.59 5.04
N ARG A 145 -8.56 13.50 5.58
CA ARG A 145 -8.18 14.28 6.77
C ARG A 145 -7.93 13.38 7.98
N LYS A 146 -8.79 12.38 8.19
CA LYS A 146 -8.57 11.37 9.23
C LYS A 146 -7.30 10.55 9.00
N ALA A 147 -6.97 10.22 7.74
CA ALA A 147 -5.74 9.52 7.41
C ALA A 147 -4.51 10.37 7.75
N VAL A 148 -4.50 11.66 7.40
CA VAL A 148 -3.41 12.58 7.77
C VAL A 148 -3.26 12.69 9.29
N GLU A 149 -4.37 12.85 10.01
CA GLU A 149 -4.38 13.09 11.45
C GLU A 149 -4.05 11.84 12.29
N HIS A 150 -4.53 10.66 11.87
CA HIS A 150 -4.52 9.47 12.72
C HIS A 150 -3.57 8.36 12.27
N CYS A 151 -3.17 8.32 10.98
CA CYS A 151 -2.14 7.38 10.56
C CYS A 151 -0.83 7.66 11.30
N PRO A 152 -0.08 6.62 11.68
CA PRO A 152 1.18 6.79 12.37
C PRO A 152 2.17 7.52 11.45
N ARG A 153 2.88 8.54 11.95
CA ARG A 153 3.90 9.28 11.18
C ARG A 153 5.08 8.41 10.72
N THR A 154 5.38 7.38 11.51
CA THR A 154 6.39 6.37 11.23
C THR A 154 5.93 4.99 11.71
N VAL A 155 6.40 3.95 11.04
CA VAL A 155 6.21 2.56 11.44
C VAL A 155 7.57 1.88 11.56
N THR A 156 7.94 1.44 12.75
CA THR A 156 9.15 0.66 12.98
C THR A 156 8.79 -0.81 13.09
N VAL A 157 9.24 -1.64 12.15
CA VAL A 157 9.10 -3.10 12.20
C VAL A 157 10.40 -3.71 12.68
N ILE A 158 10.29 -4.60 13.67
CA ILE A 158 11.42 -5.34 14.22
C ILE A 158 11.12 -6.83 14.03
N LEU A 159 11.94 -7.48 13.21
CA LEU A 159 11.86 -8.92 12.98
C LEU A 159 13.00 -9.62 13.72
N THR A 160 12.69 -10.74 14.37
CA THR A 160 13.63 -11.49 15.21
C THR A 160 13.64 -12.97 14.83
N ALA A 161 14.83 -13.56 14.78
CA ALA A 161 15.03 -14.95 14.38
C ALA A 161 16.25 -15.53 15.09
N ASP A 162 16.09 -16.44 16.05
CA ASP A 162 17.18 -17.19 16.71
C ASP A 162 18.47 -16.40 16.99
N GLY A 163 18.33 -15.20 17.57
CA GLY A 163 19.46 -14.32 17.92
C GLY A 163 19.78 -13.23 16.89
N GLU A 164 19.26 -13.35 15.67
CA GLU A 164 19.27 -12.33 14.64
C GLU A 164 18.12 -11.34 14.80
N ARG A 165 18.35 -10.13 14.31
CA ARG A 165 17.40 -9.02 14.38
C ARG A 165 17.55 -8.08 13.18
N ALA A 166 16.45 -7.89 12.47
CA ALA A 166 16.29 -6.81 11.50
C ALA A 166 15.40 -5.71 12.09
N THR A 167 15.67 -4.45 11.74
CA THR A 167 14.84 -3.32 12.15
C THR A 167 14.74 -2.34 10.99
N THR A 168 13.52 -2.12 10.52
CA THR A 168 13.21 -1.26 9.38
C THR A 168 12.21 -0.20 9.84
N GLU A 169 12.44 1.05 9.44
CA GLU A 169 11.56 2.17 9.76
C GLU A 169 10.99 2.77 8.48
N PHE A 170 9.66 2.87 8.43
CA PHE A 170 8.94 3.41 7.29
C PHE A 170 8.35 4.78 7.60
N ALA A 171 8.63 5.72 6.71
CA ALA A 171 7.99 7.02 6.66
C ALA A 171 6.55 6.90 6.12
N VAL A 172 5.53 7.33 6.86
CA VAL A 172 4.14 7.29 6.36
C VAL A 172 3.67 8.63 5.80
N SER A 173 3.05 8.58 4.63
CA SER A 173 2.44 9.72 3.95
C SER A 173 1.03 9.38 3.46
N ALA A 174 0.20 10.39 3.23
CA ALA A 174 -1.15 10.24 2.70
C ALA A 174 -1.37 11.11 1.47
N ARG A 175 -2.11 10.59 0.48
CA ARG A 175 -2.58 11.32 -0.70
C ARG A 175 -4.08 11.10 -0.92
N ALA A 176 -4.75 12.09 -1.50
CA ALA A 176 -6.14 11.96 -1.92
C ALA A 176 -6.24 11.93 -3.45
N ILE A 177 -7.14 11.10 -3.95
CA ILE A 177 -7.51 11.01 -5.37
C ILE A 177 -9.02 11.23 -5.48
N LEU A 178 -9.44 12.10 -6.40
CA LEU A 178 -10.83 12.25 -6.84
C LEU A 178 -10.97 11.64 -8.23
N GLN A 179 -11.83 10.64 -8.36
CA GLN A 179 -12.13 9.95 -9.60
C GLN A 179 -13.58 10.19 -10.01
N THR A 180 -13.80 10.54 -11.27
CA THR A 180 -15.14 10.55 -11.88
C THR A 180 -15.34 9.22 -12.60
N VAL A 181 -16.49 8.58 -12.40
CA VAL A 181 -16.86 7.30 -13.02
C VAL A 181 -18.06 7.44 -13.94
#